data_AF-A0A383B208-F1
#
_entry.id   AF-A0A383B208-F1
#
_cell.length_a   1.000
_cell.length_b   1.000
_cell.length_c   1.000
_cell.angle_alpha   90.00
_cell.angle_beta   90.00
_cell.angle_gamma   90.00
#
_symmetry.space_group_name_H-M   'P 1'
#
loop_
_entity.id
_entity.type
_entity.pdbx_description
1 polymer ?
#
loop_
_entity_poly.entity_id
_entity_poly.type
_entity_poly.pdbx_seq_one_letter_code
_entity_poly.pdbx_strand_id
1 'polypeptide(L)'
;VISVITKLRNRVHDVLEVPENDDLFSRIIDFGLIGLITLNVLAIIIESIDAIAVAYQPYFQMFELVSVAIFTAEYVLRVWICVDDADGKYRGNLKGRLRYMASPLALVDLIVILPFYLSFIVGIDLRFLRILRLLRILKLTRYSG
;
A
#
# COMPACT_ATOMS: atom_id res chain seq x y z
N VAL A 1 -17.46 15.18 -18.33
CA VAL A 1 -17.05 14.71 -16.98
C VAL A 1 -16.91 13.19 -16.93
N ILE A 2 -17.96 12.41 -17.23
CA ILE A 2 -17.91 10.93 -17.20
C ILE A 2 -16.82 10.36 -18.13
N SER A 3 -16.73 10.83 -19.37
CA SER A 3 -15.69 10.39 -20.33
C SER A 3 -14.25 10.67 -19.88
N VAL A 4 -14.00 11.80 -19.20
CA VAL A 4 -12.66 12.15 -18.69
C VAL A 4 -12.29 11.26 -17.52
N ILE A 5 -13.26 10.96 -16.64
CA ILE A 5 -13.09 10.04 -15.52
C ILE A 5 -12.79 8.64 -16.04
N THR A 6 -13.53 8.13 -17.03
CA THR A 6 -13.26 6.81 -17.62
C THR A 6 -11.88 6.74 -18.28
N LYS A 7 -11.43 7.80 -18.96
CA LYS A 7 -10.10 7.84 -19.60
C LYS A 7 -8.96 7.86 -18.58
N LEU A 8 -9.11 8.62 -17.50
CA LEU A 8 -8.16 8.63 -16.38
C LEU A 8 -8.14 7.28 -15.66
N ARG A 9 -9.32 6.70 -15.42
CA ARG A 9 -9.47 5.41 -14.73
C ARG A 9 -8.82 4.27 -15.53
N ASN A 10 -9.01 4.22 -16.85
CA ASN A 10 -8.33 3.26 -17.72
C ASN A 10 -6.80 3.41 -17.72
N ARG A 11 -6.25 4.65 -17.72
CA ARG A 11 -4.80 4.84 -17.64
C ARG A 11 -4.22 4.39 -16.30
N VAL A 12 -4.93 4.63 -15.20
CA VAL A 12 -4.48 4.19 -13.87
C VAL A 12 -4.63 2.68 -13.75
N HIS A 13 -5.63 2.09 -14.40
CA HIS A 13 -5.87 0.66 -14.50
C HIS A 13 -4.73 -0.07 -15.21
N ASP A 14 -4.36 0.36 -16.42
CA ASP A 14 -3.24 -0.20 -17.19
C ASP A 14 -1.91 -0.13 -16.42
N VAL A 15 -1.71 0.93 -15.62
CA VAL A 15 -0.49 1.11 -14.82
C VAL A 15 -0.43 0.19 -13.60
N LEU A 16 -1.58 -0.23 -13.05
CA LEU A 16 -1.65 -0.90 -11.73
C LEU A 16 -2.12 -2.35 -11.77
N GLU A 17 -2.91 -2.80 -12.76
CA GLU A 17 -3.55 -4.13 -12.73
C GLU A 17 -2.90 -5.18 -13.66
N VAL A 18 -2.37 -4.84 -14.84
CA VAL A 18 -1.71 -5.83 -15.72
C VAL A 18 -0.65 -5.17 -16.62
N PRO A 19 0.63 -5.62 -16.62
CA PRO A 19 1.64 -5.16 -17.56
C PRO A 19 1.44 -5.81 -18.94
N GLU A 20 0.31 -5.51 -19.60
CA GLU A 20 0.07 -5.94 -20.99
C GLU A 20 0.78 -5.03 -22.00
N ASN A 21 1.13 -3.80 -21.57
CA ASN A 21 2.13 -2.98 -22.21
C ASN A 21 3.27 -2.76 -21.21
N ASP A 22 4.50 -2.81 -21.73
CA ASP A 22 5.77 -2.60 -21.04
C ASP A 22 5.89 -1.13 -20.59
N ASP A 23 4.91 -0.63 -19.83
CA ASP A 23 4.80 0.77 -19.46
C ASP A 23 5.79 1.03 -18.32
N LEU A 24 6.88 1.71 -18.66
CA LEU A 24 7.96 2.08 -17.75
C LEU A 24 7.43 2.71 -16.45
N PHE A 25 6.26 3.36 -16.51
CA PHE A 25 5.61 3.99 -15.38
C PHE A 25 5.11 2.97 -14.33
N SER A 26 4.52 1.86 -14.76
CA SER A 26 4.08 0.77 -13.88
C SER A 26 5.28 0.17 -13.14
N ARG A 27 6.36 -0.14 -13.88
CA ARG A 27 7.62 -0.62 -13.30
C ARG A 27 8.23 0.37 -12.30
N ILE A 28 8.25 1.67 -12.60
CA ILE A 28 8.79 2.67 -11.67
C ILE A 28 7.99 2.69 -10.36
N ILE A 29 6.67 2.59 -10.43
CA ILE A 29 5.82 2.53 -9.24
C ILE A 29 6.13 1.26 -8.44
N ASP A 30 6.20 0.11 -9.10
CA ASP A 30 6.46 -1.17 -8.44
C ASP A 30 7.85 -1.18 -7.77
N PHE A 31 8.90 -0.77 -8.48
CA PHE A 31 10.24 -0.63 -7.91
C PHE A 31 10.29 0.41 -6.79
N GLY A 32 9.56 1.51 -6.91
CA GLY A 32 9.44 2.53 -5.88
C GLY A 32 8.78 1.98 -4.60
N LEU A 33 7.73 1.17 -4.74
CA LEU A 33 7.03 0.55 -3.62
C LEU A 33 7.89 -0.53 -2.96
N ILE A 34 8.59 -1.37 -3.74
CA ILE A 34 9.56 -2.34 -3.21
C ILE A 34 10.68 -1.64 -2.45
N GLY A 35 11.23 -0.57 -3.03
CA GLY A 35 12.25 0.27 -2.39
C GLY A 35 11.74 0.86 -1.07
N LEU A 36 10.52 1.38 -1.05
CA LEU A 36 9.89 1.92 0.15
C LEU A 36 9.67 0.85 1.23
N ILE A 37 9.23 -0.35 0.86
CA ILE A 37 9.09 -1.49 1.79
C ILE A 37 10.45 -1.86 2.38
N THR A 38 11.49 -1.92 1.54
CA THR A 38 12.86 -2.24 1.96
C THR A 38 13.39 -1.21 2.94
N LEU A 39 13.20 0.08 2.64
CA LEU A 39 13.57 1.19 3.53
C LEU A 39 12.80 1.14 4.85
N ASN A 40 11.53 0.72 4.84
CA ASN A 40 10.76 0.51 6.08
C ASN A 40 11.36 -0.60 6.95
N VAL A 41 11.76 -1.72 6.35
CA VAL A 41 12.42 -2.81 7.09
C VAL A 41 13.77 -2.34 7.64
N LEU A 42 14.58 -1.64 6.84
CA LEU A 42 15.85 -1.07 7.29
C LEU A 42 15.66 -0.06 8.42
N ALA A 43 14.66 0.80 8.33
CA ALA A 43 14.34 1.76 9.37
C ALA A 43 14.01 1.07 10.71
N ILE A 44 13.24 -0.03 10.68
CA ILE A 44 12.93 -0.83 11.88
C ILE A 44 14.20 -1.45 12.47
N ILE A 45 15.12 -1.96 11.63
CA ILE A 45 16.39 -2.53 12.08
C ILE A 45 17.25 -1.44 12.74
N ILE A 46 17.35 -0.25 12.13
CA ILE A 46 18.13 0.86 12.69
C ILE A 46 17.48 1.39 13.98
N GLU A 47 16.15 1.48 14.03
CA GLU A 47 15.37 1.86 15.22
C GLU A 47 15.54 0.85 16.38
N SER A 48 16.00 -0.38 16.12
CA SER A 48 16.31 -1.34 17.20
C SER A 48 17.53 -0.96 18.05
N ILE A 49 18.34 0.01 17.60
CA ILE A 49 19.51 0.51 18.33
C ILE A 49 19.08 1.69 19.21
N ASP A 50 18.99 1.49 20.53
CA ASP A 50 18.45 2.48 21.49
C ASP A 50 19.05 3.89 21.32
N ALA A 51 20.36 3.99 21.14
CA ALA A 51 21.05 5.27 20.98
C ALA A 51 20.57 6.04 19.72
N ILE A 52 20.28 5.33 18.63
CA ILE A 52 19.78 5.91 17.39
C ILE A 52 18.28 6.18 17.49
N ALA A 53 17.54 5.24 18.08
CA ALA A 53 16.10 5.36 18.27
C ALA A 53 15.71 6.63 19.02
N VAL A 54 16.42 6.93 20.12
CA VAL A 54 16.17 8.14 20.93
C VAL A 54 16.60 9.41 20.18
N ALA A 55 17.74 9.39 19.49
CA ALA A 55 18.27 10.56 18.79
C ALA A 55 17.46 10.94 17.53
N TYR A 56 16.91 9.94 16.82
CA TYR A 56 16.25 10.13 15.52
C TYR A 56 14.75 9.76 15.52
N GLN A 57 14.14 9.57 16.69
CA GLN A 57 12.72 9.28 16.84
C GLN A 57 11.79 10.09 15.91
N PRO A 58 11.86 11.44 15.82
CA PRO A 58 10.95 12.20 14.98
C PRO A 58 11.12 11.90 13.49
N TYR A 59 12.33 11.55 13.04
CA TYR A 59 12.58 11.17 11.65
C TYR A 59 11.95 9.81 11.31
N PHE A 60 12.05 8.83 12.22
CA PHE A 60 11.38 7.54 12.03
C PHE A 60 9.85 7.68 11.99
N GLN A 61 9.28 8.52 12.86
CA GLN A 61 7.84 8.82 12.86
C GLN A 61 7.39 9.51 11.58
N MET A 62 8.15 10.50 11.11
CA MET A 62 7.85 11.20 9.85
C MET A 62 7.96 10.26 8.65
N PHE A 63 9.00 9.44 8.59
CA PHE A 63 9.20 8.45 7.54
C PHE A 63 8.07 7.41 7.53
N GLU A 64 7.63 6.96 8.71
CA GLU A 64 6.48 6.08 8.82
C GLU A 64 5.19 6.73 8.30
N LEU A 65 4.91 7.97 8.72
CA LEU A 65 3.73 8.72 8.29
C LEU A 65 3.69 8.85 6.77
N VAL A 66 4.81 9.25 6.15
CA VAL A 66 4.93 9.37 4.69
C VAL A 66 4.73 8.02 4.01
N SER A 67 5.35 6.96 4.54
CA SER A 67 5.23 5.61 3.98
C SER A 67 3.80 5.10 4.01
N VAL A 68 3.10 5.28 5.13
CA VAL A 68 1.69 4.88 5.28
C VAL A 68 0.78 5.71 4.38
N ALA A 69 1.05 7.01 4.23
CA ALA A 69 0.30 7.85 3.31
C ALA A 69 0.43 7.35 1.85
N ILE A 70 1.64 6.99 1.42
CA ILE A 70 1.89 6.43 0.08
C ILE A 70 1.16 5.09 -0.09
N PHE A 71 1.28 4.17 0.86
CA PHE A 71 0.60 2.87 0.77
C PHE A 71 -0.92 2.99 0.81
N THR A 72 -1.45 3.95 1.55
CA THR A 72 -2.89 4.21 1.60
C THR A 72 -3.37 4.79 0.28
N ALA A 73 -2.63 5.75 -0.30
CA ALA A 73 -2.95 6.31 -1.61
C ALA A 73 -2.94 5.21 -2.69
N GLU A 74 -1.93 4.35 -2.68
CA GLU A 74 -1.85 3.20 -3.59
C GLU A 74 -3.04 2.23 -3.42
N TYR A 75 -3.41 1.89 -2.18
CA TYR A 75 -4.57 1.04 -1.92
C TYR A 75 -5.88 1.67 -2.44
N VAL A 76 -6.10 2.97 -2.16
CA VAL A 76 -7.30 3.69 -2.61
C VAL A 76 -7.36 3.78 -4.13
N LEU A 77 -6.23 4.07 -4.79
CA LEU A 77 -6.16 4.10 -6.25
C LEU A 77 -6.56 2.76 -6.84
N ARG A 78 -6.06 1.65 -6.26
CA ARG A 78 -6.41 0.30 -6.71
C ARG A 78 -7.89 -0.05 -6.52
N VAL A 79 -8.47 0.26 -5.36
CA VAL A 79 -9.91 0.11 -5.14
C VAL A 79 -10.74 0.97 -6.10
N TRP A 80 -10.19 2.11 -6.55
CA TRP A 80 -10.88 2.99 -7.50
C TRP A 80 -10.88 2.43 -8.92
N ILE A 81 -9.78 1.82 -9.37
CA ILE A 81 -9.63 1.24 -10.71
C ILE A 81 -10.17 -0.18 -10.86
N CYS A 82 -10.30 -0.96 -9.78
CA CYS A 82 -10.67 -2.38 -9.85
C CYS A 82 -12.02 -2.65 -10.56
N VAL A 83 -12.85 -1.63 -10.74
CA VAL A 83 -14.13 -1.73 -11.47
C VAL A 83 -13.97 -1.83 -12.99
N ASP A 84 -12.79 -1.48 -13.51
CA ASP A 84 -12.41 -1.58 -14.93
C ASP A 84 -11.60 -2.83 -15.26
N ASP A 85 -11.40 -3.72 -14.27
CA ASP A 85 -10.66 -4.97 -14.42
C ASP A 85 -11.10 -5.77 -15.65
N ALA A 86 -10.11 -6.16 -16.48
CA ALA A 86 -10.30 -6.73 -17.82
C ALA A 86 -11.11 -8.05 -17.77
N ASP A 87 -10.96 -8.80 -16.69
CA ASP A 87 -11.68 -10.04 -16.42
C ASP A 87 -13.16 -9.83 -16.05
N GLY A 88 -13.58 -8.58 -15.83
CA GLY A 88 -14.94 -8.24 -15.40
C GLY A 88 -15.32 -8.76 -14.00
N LYS A 89 -14.36 -9.32 -13.26
CA LYS A 89 -14.52 -10.04 -11.99
C LYS A 89 -15.06 -9.16 -10.85
N TYR A 90 -14.71 -7.87 -10.88
CA TYR A 90 -15.13 -6.86 -9.91
C TYR A 90 -16.04 -5.79 -10.52
N ARG A 91 -16.81 -6.12 -11.57
CA ARG A 91 -17.79 -5.21 -12.16
C ARG A 91 -18.89 -4.82 -11.16
N GLY A 92 -19.23 -3.52 -11.16
CA GLY A 92 -20.33 -2.95 -10.37
C GLY A 92 -19.86 -1.92 -9.33
N ASN A 93 -20.59 -0.81 -9.20
CA ASN A 93 -20.11 0.42 -8.57
C ASN A 93 -19.64 0.24 -7.11
N LEU A 94 -20.49 -0.27 -6.21
CA LEU A 94 -20.13 -0.53 -4.80
C LEU A 94 -19.83 -2.01 -4.52
N LYS A 95 -20.66 -2.92 -5.05
CA LYS A 95 -20.51 -4.37 -4.79
C LYS A 95 -19.21 -4.94 -5.36
N GLY A 96 -18.76 -4.45 -6.51
CA GLY A 96 -17.50 -4.86 -7.12
C GLY A 96 -16.29 -4.45 -6.29
N ARG A 97 -16.26 -3.18 -5.84
CA ARG A 97 -15.22 -2.66 -4.94
C ARG A 97 -15.15 -3.40 -3.62
N LEU A 98 -16.29 -3.67 -2.98
CA LEU A 98 -16.31 -4.45 -1.73
C LEU A 98 -15.78 -5.87 -1.93
N ARG A 99 -16.10 -6.50 -3.07
CA ARG A 99 -15.56 -7.82 -3.42
C ARG A 99 -14.05 -7.78 -3.67
N TYR A 100 -13.54 -6.71 -4.29
CA TYR A 100 -12.10 -6.51 -4.44
C TYR A 100 -11.40 -6.31 -3.10
N MET A 101 -11.96 -5.47 -2.22
CA MET A 101 -11.40 -5.23 -0.88
C MET A 101 -11.33 -6.51 -0.04
N ALA A 102 -12.24 -7.47 -0.28
CA ALA A 102 -12.23 -8.80 0.34
C ALA A 102 -11.29 -9.81 -0.35
N SER A 103 -10.62 -9.43 -1.43
CA SER A 103 -9.64 -10.29 -2.09
C SER A 103 -8.37 -10.43 -1.23
N PRO A 104 -7.68 -11.59 -1.28
CA PRO A 104 -6.48 -11.81 -0.47
C PRO A 104 -5.40 -10.73 -0.66
N LEU A 105 -5.19 -10.26 -1.90
CA LEU A 105 -4.20 -9.23 -2.21
C LEU A 105 -4.57 -7.87 -1.62
N ALA A 106 -5.84 -7.46 -1.74
CA ALA A 106 -6.33 -6.21 -1.16
C ALA A 106 -6.35 -6.26 0.38
N LEU A 107 -6.60 -7.44 0.96
CA LEU A 107 -6.50 -7.64 2.41
C LEU A 107 -5.06 -7.51 2.90
N VAL A 108 -4.07 -8.00 2.15
CA VAL A 108 -2.65 -7.78 2.46
C VAL A 108 -2.35 -6.29 2.49
N ASP A 109 -2.74 -5.54 1.45
CA ASP A 109 -2.53 -4.08 1.41
C ASP A 109 -3.20 -3.36 2.60
N LEU A 110 -4.39 -3.81 3.00
CA LEU A 110 -5.10 -3.25 4.16
C LEU A 110 -4.36 -3.54 5.47
N ILE A 111 -3.89 -4.78 5.67
CA ILE A 111 -3.12 -5.19 6.85
C ILE A 111 -1.82 -4.40 6.98
N VAL A 112 -1.20 -4.00 5.87
CA VAL A 112 0.06 -3.23 5.85
C VAL A 112 -0.11 -1.82 6.44
N ILE A 113 -1.25 -1.16 6.18
CA ILE A 113 -1.53 0.21 6.66
C ILE A 113 -2.24 0.22 8.03
N LEU A 114 -2.92 -0.87 8.38
CA LEU A 114 -3.76 -0.97 9.58
C LEU A 114 -3.06 -0.64 10.91
N PRO A 115 -1.82 -1.09 11.19
CA PRO A 115 -1.17 -0.86 12.48
C PRO A 115 -0.99 0.63 12.79
N PHE A 116 -0.75 1.45 11.78
CA PHE A 116 -0.62 2.90 11.92
C PHE A 116 -1.95 3.52 12.34
N TYR A 117 -3.03 3.21 11.63
CA TYR A 117 -4.37 3.73 11.95
C TYR A 117 -4.88 3.25 13.32
N LEU A 118 -4.62 1.99 13.68
CA LEU A 118 -4.96 1.46 15.00
C LEU A 118 -4.21 2.17 16.12
N SER A 119 -2.95 2.57 15.89
CA SER A 119 -2.18 3.33 16.89
C SER A 119 -2.81 4.70 17.21
N PHE A 120 -3.48 5.31 16.23
CA PHE A 120 -4.16 6.60 16.40
C PHE A 120 -5.53 6.46 17.08
N ILE A 121 -6.26 5.37 16.81
CA ILE A 121 -7.64 5.20 17.26
C ILE A 121 -7.73 4.54 18.65
N VAL A 122 -7.00 3.44 18.85
CA VAL A 122 -7.34 2.50 19.94
C VAL A 122 -6.41 2.62 21.16
N GLY A 123 -5.28 3.32 21.06
CA GLY A 123 -4.31 3.39 22.17
C GLY A 123 -3.84 2.00 22.67
N ILE A 124 -4.04 0.96 21.84
CA ILE A 124 -3.54 -0.41 22.08
C ILE A 124 -2.04 -0.31 22.34
N ASP A 125 -1.52 -1.24 23.16
CA ASP A 125 -0.10 -1.33 23.48
C ASP A 125 0.76 -1.11 22.23
N LEU A 126 1.38 0.07 22.17
CA LEU A 126 2.11 0.58 21.02
C LEU A 126 3.26 -0.37 20.64
N ARG A 127 3.70 -1.22 21.59
CA ARG A 127 4.73 -2.24 21.39
C ARG A 127 4.25 -3.35 20.45
N PHE A 128 3.02 -3.83 20.60
CA PHE A 128 2.49 -4.89 19.73
C PHE A 128 2.25 -4.36 18.31
N LEU A 129 1.71 -3.15 18.20
CA LEU A 129 1.51 -2.49 16.90
C LEU A 129 2.82 -2.23 16.16
N ARG A 130 3.93 -2.04 16.88
CA ARG A 130 5.27 -1.89 16.29
C ARG A 130 5.72 -3.17 15.57
N ILE A 131 5.44 -4.34 16.14
CA ILE A 131 5.77 -5.65 15.53
C ILE A 131 4.93 -5.87 14.27
N LEU A 132 3.65 -5.46 14.28
CA LEU A 132 2.78 -5.57 13.11
C LEU A 132 3.27 -4.77 11.89
N ARG A 133 4.15 -3.77 12.07
CA ARG A 133 4.79 -3.08 10.95
C ARG A 133 5.67 -4.00 10.11
N LEU A 134 6.16 -5.11 10.66
CA LEU A 134 6.88 -6.13 9.90
C LEU A 134 5.99 -6.80 8.85
N LEU A 135 4.67 -6.81 9.04
CA LEU A 135 3.72 -7.31 8.04
C LEU A 135 3.77 -6.51 6.73
N ARG A 136 4.39 -5.30 6.72
CA ARG A 136 4.68 -4.56 5.48
C ARG A 136 5.48 -5.39 4.47
N ILE A 137 6.30 -6.35 4.93
CA ILE A 137 7.03 -7.27 4.07
C ILE A 137 6.11 -8.17 3.23
N LEU A 138 4.90 -8.48 3.72
CA LEU A 138 3.93 -9.30 3.01
C LEU A 138 3.51 -8.66 1.68
N LYS A 139 3.60 -7.33 1.57
CA LYS A 139 3.32 -6.60 0.34
C LYS A 139 4.28 -6.99 -0.81
N LEU A 140 5.47 -7.52 -0.50
CA LEU A 140 6.41 -8.02 -1.51
C LEU A 140 5.89 -9.26 -2.25
N THR A 141 5.03 -10.07 -1.62
CA THR A 141 4.49 -11.30 -2.25
C THR A 141 3.71 -11.00 -3.54
N ARG A 142 3.22 -9.77 -3.68
CA ARG A 142 2.46 -9.29 -4.83
C ARG A 142 3.31 -8.86 -6.02
N TYR A 143 4.58 -8.50 -5.77
CA TYR A 143 5.52 -8.11 -6.83
C TYR A 143 6.47 -9.25 -7.22
N SER A 144 6.38 -10.40 -6.54
CA SER A 144 7.21 -11.57 -6.76
C SER A 144 6.55 -12.61 -7.69
N GLY A 145 5.38 -12.32 -8.25
CA GLY A 145 4.59 -13.20 -9.12
C GLY A 145 4.61 -12.75 -10.57
#